data_AF-A0A9P9D8R5-F1
#
_entry.id   AF-A0A9P9D8R5-F1
#
_cell.length_a   1.000
_cell.length_b   1.000
_cell.length_c   1.000
_cell.angle_alpha   90.00
_cell.angle_beta   90.00
_cell.angle_gamma   90.00
#
_symmetry.space_group_name_H-M   'P 1'
#
loop_
_entity.id
_entity.type
_entity.pdbx_description
1 polymer ?
#
loop_
_entity_poly.entity_id
_entity_poly.type
_entity_poly.pdbx_seq_one_letter_code
_entity_poly.pdbx_strand_id
1 'polypeptide(L)'
;SFYDWRHVNTCFKAAMAKVCGFAELCFLCNEWFHCTEAWDVDCQHHMDHLDRLPVWCDPLTHGGVLARAGYCPFCLGDRNVPVSVRMHQYKIRWTWLDHIQTHIRTLEG
;
A
#
# COMPACT_ATOMS: atom_id res chain seq x y z
N SER A 1 -20.09 20.08 -0.04
CA SER A 1 -20.09 18.75 -0.65
C SER A 1 -18.76 18.10 -0.31
N PHE A 2 -18.69 17.26 0.73
CA PHE A 2 -17.45 16.54 1.05
C PHE A 2 -17.44 15.29 0.19
N TYR A 3 -16.67 15.33 -0.90
CA TYR A 3 -16.36 14.12 -1.64
C TYR A 3 -15.65 13.15 -0.69
N ASP A 4 -16.26 11.99 -0.45
CA ASP A 4 -15.57 10.89 0.23
C ASP A 4 -14.57 10.29 -0.77
N TRP A 5 -13.35 10.82 -0.75
CA TRP A 5 -12.26 10.35 -1.62
C TRP A 5 -11.95 8.86 -1.41
N ARG A 6 -12.20 8.32 -0.22
CA ARG A 6 -12.09 6.89 0.03
C ARG A 6 -13.17 6.14 -0.74
N HIS A 7 -14.40 6.63 -0.78
CA HIS A 7 -15.46 6.05 -1.61
C HIS A 7 -15.09 6.10 -3.10
N VAL A 8 -14.62 7.25 -3.61
CA VAL A 8 -14.20 7.39 -5.02
C VAL A 8 -13.11 6.39 -5.38
N ASN A 9 -12.07 6.26 -4.54
CA ASN A 9 -11.00 5.28 -4.74
C ASN A 9 -11.53 3.84 -4.72
N THR A 10 -12.38 3.52 -3.75
CA THR A 10 -12.94 2.17 -3.58
C THR A 10 -13.83 1.80 -4.76
N CYS A 11 -14.70 2.71 -5.21
CA CYS A 11 -15.59 2.50 -6.34
C CYS A 11 -14.82 2.37 -7.65
N PHE A 12 -13.83 3.23 -7.89
CA PHE A 12 -13.00 3.12 -9.08
C PHE A 12 -12.20 1.81 -9.11
N LYS A 13 -11.57 1.44 -7.98
CA LYS A 13 -10.90 0.14 -7.83
C LYS A 13 -11.84 -1.02 -8.15
N ALA A 14 -13.04 -1.04 -7.57
CA ALA A 14 -14.01 -2.11 -7.81
C ALA A 14 -14.48 -2.17 -9.27
N ALA A 15 -14.74 -1.02 -9.89
CA ALA A 15 -15.15 -0.94 -11.28
C ALA A 15 -14.04 -1.46 -12.22
N MET A 16 -12.80 -1.02 -12.02
CA MET A 16 -11.67 -1.44 -12.84
C MET A 16 -11.29 -2.90 -12.61
N ALA A 17 -11.29 -3.38 -11.36
CA ALA A 17 -11.05 -4.79 -11.08
C ALA A 17 -12.09 -5.70 -11.74
N LYS A 18 -13.35 -5.25 -11.87
CA LYS A 18 -14.39 -5.99 -12.59
C LYS A 18 -14.12 -6.10 -14.09
N VAL A 19 -13.51 -5.09 -14.70
CA VAL A 19 -13.22 -5.04 -16.14
C VAL A 19 -11.90 -5.71 -16.48
N CYS A 20 -10.85 -5.42 -15.71
CA CYS A 20 -9.47 -5.83 -15.99
C CYS A 20 -9.04 -7.08 -15.21
N GLY A 21 -9.82 -7.53 -14.23
CA GLY A 21 -9.44 -8.61 -13.28
C GLY A 21 -8.56 -8.12 -12.13
N PHE A 22 -7.91 -6.96 -12.28
CA PHE A 22 -7.06 -6.34 -11.26
C PHE A 22 -7.18 -4.81 -11.31
N ALA A 23 -7.06 -4.17 -10.16
CA ALA A 23 -6.87 -2.73 -10.07
C ALA A 23 -6.21 -2.37 -8.73
N GLU A 24 -5.11 -1.63 -8.75
CA GLU A 24 -4.52 -1.03 -7.56
C GLU A 24 -4.00 0.38 -7.87
N LEU A 25 -4.12 1.29 -6.90
CA LEU A 25 -3.49 2.60 -6.95
C LEU A 25 -2.15 2.50 -6.24
N CYS A 26 -1.06 2.89 -6.89
CA CYS A 26 0.18 3.19 -6.20
C CYS A 26 0.05 4.55 -5.49
N PHE A 27 0.07 4.58 -4.16
CA PHE A 27 0.01 5.84 -3.39
C PHE A 27 1.33 6.64 -3.46
N LEU A 28 2.44 6.01 -3.90
CA LEU A 28 3.72 6.70 -4.10
C LEU A 28 3.76 7.41 -5.46
N CYS A 29 3.31 6.73 -6.53
CA CYS A 29 3.25 7.28 -7.89
C CYS A 29 1.96 8.07 -8.17
N ASN A 30 0.91 7.88 -7.37
CA ASN A 30 -0.45 8.35 -7.65
C ASN A 30 -0.98 7.86 -9.02
N GLU A 31 -0.71 6.60 -9.34
CA GLU A 31 -1.03 5.96 -10.63
C GLU A 31 -1.77 4.64 -10.45
N TRP A 32 -2.73 4.37 -11.35
CA TRP A 32 -3.52 3.14 -11.34
C TRP A 32 -2.90 2.07 -12.23
N PHE A 33 -2.82 0.86 -11.68
CA PHE A 33 -2.35 -0.34 -12.37
C PHE A 33 -3.51 -1.31 -12.52
N HIS A 34 -3.64 -1.90 -13.71
CA HIS A 34 -4.79 -2.75 -14.08
C HIS A 34 -4.42 -4.21 -14.38
N CYS A 35 -3.15 -4.56 -14.26
CA CYS A 35 -2.68 -5.95 -14.27
C CYS A 35 -1.60 -6.15 -13.20
N THR A 36 -1.45 -7.41 -12.78
CA THR A 36 -0.52 -7.80 -11.71
C THR A 36 0.94 -7.64 -12.12
N GLU A 37 1.27 -7.86 -13.39
CA GLU A 37 2.66 -7.76 -13.88
C GLU A 37 3.16 -6.33 -13.81
N ALA A 38 2.36 -5.36 -14.27
CA ALA A 38 2.72 -3.94 -14.21
C ALA A 38 2.80 -3.45 -12.75
N TRP A 39 1.91 -3.95 -11.89
CA TRP A 39 1.94 -3.65 -10.45
C TRP A 39 3.18 -4.20 -9.75
N ASP A 40 3.58 -5.44 -10.05
CA ASP A 40 4.80 -6.03 -9.50
C ASP A 40 6.06 -5.29 -9.98
N VAL A 41 6.09 -4.86 -11.25
CA VAL A 41 7.19 -4.03 -11.79
C VAL A 41 7.28 -2.67 -11.07
N ASP A 42 6.16 -2.00 -10.82
CA ASP A 42 6.12 -0.74 -10.06
C ASP A 42 6.59 -0.93 -8.60
N CYS A 43 6.10 -1.99 -7.95
CA CYS A 43 6.56 -2.37 -6.61
C CYS A 43 8.08 -2.62 -6.57
N GLN A 44 8.62 -3.33 -7.57
CA GLN A 44 10.05 -3.57 -7.67
C GLN A 44 10.84 -2.28 -7.89
N HIS A 45 10.33 -1.37 -8.72
CA HIS A 45 10.95 -0.06 -8.90
C HIS A 45 11.10 0.69 -7.57
N HIS A 46 10.09 0.65 -6.70
CA HIS A 46 10.19 1.24 -5.37
C HIS A 46 11.18 0.50 -4.45
N MET A 47 11.22 -0.82 -4.52
CA MET A 47 12.14 -1.63 -3.73
C MET A 47 13.60 -1.48 -4.16
N ASP A 48 13.86 -1.14 -5.42
CA ASP A 48 15.20 -0.80 -5.92
C ASP A 48 15.64 0.61 -5.52
N HIS A 49 14.69 1.45 -5.08
CA HIS A 49 14.90 2.85 -4.69
C HIS A 49 14.30 3.14 -3.30
N LEU A 50 14.62 2.29 -2.32
CA LEU A 50 14.11 2.41 -0.95
C LEU A 50 14.42 3.77 -0.30
N ASP A 51 15.50 4.43 -0.73
CA ASP A 51 15.89 5.78 -0.31
C ASP A 51 14.87 6.87 -0.69
N ARG A 52 14.01 6.58 -1.67
CA ARG A 52 12.92 7.47 -2.10
C ARG A 52 11.63 7.21 -1.34
N LEU A 53 11.56 6.16 -0.54
CA LEU A 53 10.38 5.91 0.28
C LEU A 53 10.25 6.97 1.39
N PRO A 54 9.02 7.32 1.77
CA PRO A 54 8.77 8.19 2.90
C PRO A 54 9.40 7.63 4.18
N VAL A 55 10.16 8.46 4.91
CA VAL A 55 10.77 8.10 6.20
C VAL A 55 9.73 7.58 7.19
N TRP A 56 8.54 8.19 7.17
CA TRP A 56 7.42 7.78 8.00
C TRP A 56 6.63 6.67 7.29
N CYS A 57 6.65 5.48 7.87
CA CYS A 57 6.00 4.30 7.33
C CYS A 57 4.51 4.19 7.68
N ASP A 58 3.96 5.09 8.50
CA ASP A 58 2.56 5.06 8.91
C ASP A 58 1.62 5.67 7.86
N PRO A 59 0.35 5.21 7.77
CA PRO A 59 -0.63 5.85 6.91
C PRO A 59 -0.93 7.29 7.38
N LEU A 60 -0.98 8.23 6.43
CA LEU A 60 -1.30 9.64 6.68
C LEU A 60 -2.66 9.99 6.09
N THR A 61 -3.58 10.43 6.93
CA THR A 61 -4.88 10.97 6.52
C THR A 61 -4.91 12.47 6.78
N HIS A 62 -5.23 13.27 5.76
CA HIS A 62 -5.37 14.71 5.85
C HIS A 62 -6.75 15.13 5.32
N GLY A 63 -7.52 15.91 6.09
CA GLY A 63 -8.84 16.36 5.67
C GLY A 63 -9.84 15.24 5.35
N GLY A 64 -9.71 14.08 5.99
CA GLY A 64 -10.53 12.88 5.72
C GLY A 64 -10.08 12.06 4.50
N VAL A 65 -9.00 12.47 3.82
CA VAL A 65 -8.45 11.79 2.64
C VAL A 65 -7.17 11.08 3.01
N LEU A 66 -7.02 9.83 2.55
CA LEU A 66 -5.76 9.11 2.66
C LEU A 66 -4.75 9.77 1.71
N ALA A 67 -3.84 10.58 2.28
CA ALA A 67 -2.79 11.26 1.54
C ALA A 67 -1.63 10.30 1.23
N ARG A 68 -1.38 9.33 2.11
CA ARG A 68 -0.30 8.35 1.96
C ARG A 68 -0.68 7.02 2.62
N ALA A 69 -0.45 5.92 1.92
CA ALA A 69 -0.54 4.58 2.52
C ALA A 69 0.62 4.34 3.52
N GLY A 70 0.38 3.47 4.49
CA GLY A 70 1.46 2.94 5.33
C GLY A 70 2.10 1.72 4.71
N TYR A 71 3.35 1.47 5.08
CA TYR A 71 4.15 0.33 4.66
C TYR A 71 4.73 -0.34 5.90
N CYS A 72 4.76 -1.67 5.95
CA CYS A 72 5.32 -2.37 7.11
C CYS A 72 6.85 -2.46 6.98
N PRO A 73 7.65 -1.90 7.91
CA PRO A 73 9.11 -1.96 7.83
C PRO A 73 9.67 -3.39 7.80
N PHE A 74 9.02 -4.32 8.49
CA PHE A 74 9.39 -5.74 8.50
C PHE A 74 9.16 -6.39 7.12
N CYS A 75 7.98 -6.19 6.53
CA CYS A 75 7.67 -6.73 5.20
C CYS A 75 8.52 -6.11 4.10
N LEU A 76 8.83 -4.82 4.17
CA LEU A 76 9.78 -4.18 3.24
C LEU A 76 11.15 -4.90 3.29
N GLY A 77 11.60 -5.31 4.47
CA GLY A 77 12.85 -6.05 4.66
C GLY A 77 12.79 -7.53 4.27
N ASP A 78 11.61 -8.16 4.20
CA ASP A 78 11.47 -9.60 4.00
C ASP A 78 11.65 -10.00 2.54
N ARG A 79 12.83 -10.54 2.21
CA ARG A 79 13.18 -10.98 0.85
C ARG A 79 12.55 -12.32 0.46
N ASN A 80 11.85 -12.99 1.38
CA ASN A 80 11.26 -14.32 1.13
C ASN A 80 9.83 -14.24 0.59
N VAL A 81 9.23 -13.05 0.51
CA VAL A 81 7.87 -12.85 0.00
C VAL A 81 7.87 -12.00 -1.27
N PRO A 82 6.84 -12.13 -2.14
CA PRO A 82 6.75 -11.36 -3.37
C PRO A 82 6.77 -9.85 -3.14
N VAL A 83 7.29 -9.10 -4.11
CA VAL A 83 7.50 -7.65 -3.99
C VAL A 83 6.22 -6.86 -3.70
N SER A 84 5.10 -7.24 -4.31
CA SER A 84 3.78 -6.64 -4.04
C SER A 84 3.25 -6.94 -2.64
N VAL A 85 3.68 -8.06 -2.02
CA VAL A 85 3.36 -8.38 -0.62
C VAL A 85 4.23 -7.52 0.32
N ARG A 86 5.52 -7.37 0.01
CA ARG A 86 6.45 -6.49 0.75
C ARG A 86 5.95 -5.04 0.76
N MET A 87 5.46 -4.58 -0.39
CA MET A 87 4.93 -3.25 -0.64
C MET A 87 3.43 -3.10 -0.30
N HIS A 88 2.87 -3.95 0.57
CA HIS A 88 1.46 -3.85 0.93
C HIS A 88 1.11 -2.45 1.47
N GLN A 89 0.11 -1.83 0.83
CA GLN A 89 -0.31 -0.46 1.10
C GLN A 89 -1.44 -0.43 2.14
N TYR A 90 -1.09 -0.17 3.40
CA TYR A 90 -2.07 -0.03 4.47
C TYR A 90 -2.81 1.29 4.37
N LYS A 91 -4.11 1.23 4.08
CA LYS A 91 -4.98 2.41 3.92
C LYS A 91 -5.54 2.93 5.26
N ILE A 92 -5.28 2.18 6.31
CA ILE A 92 -5.96 2.25 7.59
C ILE A 92 -4.90 2.10 8.69
N ARG A 93 -4.82 3.06 9.63
CA ARG A 93 -3.76 3.10 10.65
C ARG A 93 -3.78 1.91 11.62
N TRP A 94 -4.97 1.47 12.03
CA TRP A 94 -5.13 0.42 13.03
C TRP A 94 -4.80 -0.96 12.45
N THR A 95 -5.10 -1.21 11.17
CA THR A 95 -4.65 -2.45 10.49
C THR A 95 -3.14 -2.47 10.25
N TRP A 96 -2.53 -1.31 9.98
CA TRP A 96 -1.07 -1.17 9.92
C TRP A 96 -0.40 -1.46 11.27
N LEU A 97 -0.92 -0.86 12.35
CA LEU A 97 -0.41 -1.09 13.71
C LEU A 97 -0.57 -2.55 14.16
N ASP A 98 -1.75 -3.13 13.94
CA ASP A 98 -2.03 -4.53 14.29
C ASP A 98 -1.06 -5.49 13.58
N HIS A 99 -0.83 -5.28 12.28
CA HIS A 99 0.14 -6.07 11.53
C HIS A 99 1.59 -5.90 12.04
N ILE A 100 2.01 -4.68 12.40
CA ILE A 100 3.34 -4.48 12.99
C ILE A 100 3.47 -5.23 14.33
N GLN A 101 2.41 -5.22 15.14
CA GLN A 101 2.41 -5.95 16.41
C GLN A 101 2.56 -7.45 16.23
N THR A 102 2.11 -8.04 15.12
CA THR A 102 2.34 -9.47 14.87
C THR A 102 3.83 -9.78 14.69
N HIS A 103 4.57 -8.93 13.98
CA HIS A 103 6.03 -9.08 13.84
C HIS A 103 6.76 -8.92 15.17
N ILE A 104 6.36 -7.91 15.97
CA ILE A 104 6.98 -7.66 17.28
C ILE A 104 6.81 -8.87 18.21
N ARG A 105 5.61 -9.45 18.29
CA ARG A 105 5.36 -10.64 19.11
C ARG A 105 6.20 -11.85 18.69
N THR A 106 6.49 -11.98 17.39
CA THR A 106 7.38 -13.05 16.89
C THR A 106 8.84 -12.84 17.31
N LEU A 107 9.27 -11.61 17.59
CA LEU A 107 10.62 -11.33 18.09
C LEU A 107 10.76 -11.54 19.60
N GLU A 108 9.65 -11.51 20.33
CA GLU A 108 9.60 -11.67 21.79
C GLU A 108 9.49 -13.12 22.27
N GLY A 109 9.19 -14.06 21.36
CA GLY A 109 9.03 -15.50 21.64
C GLY A 109 10.20 -16.32 21.12
#